data_AF-A0A5M7BKE2-F1
#
_entry.id   AF-A0A5M7BKE2-F1
#
_cell.length_a   1.000
_cell.length_b   1.000
_cell.length_c   1.000
_cell.angle_alpha   90.00
_cell.angle_beta   90.00
_cell.angle_gamma   90.00
#
_symmetry.space_group_name_H-M   'P 1'
#
loop_
_entity.id
_entity.type
_entity.pdbx_description
1 polymer ?
#
loop_
_entity_poly.entity_id
_entity_poly.type
_entity_poly.pdbx_seq_one_letter_code
_entity_poly.pdbx_strand_id
1 'polypeptide(L)'
;MKAFIFSILLIITLGEDCLAQKTEPGLNGSLTAKENLKKIIVYGSDTCHYCIDTKAYLKSKKIDFTYYDVDVNLLKQREMVIKLQKAGISLDNLSLPIVDLYGKLIMNNTDFEDFLKKLDTTKN
;
A
#
# COMPACT_ATOMS: atom_id res chain seq x y z
N MET A 1 45.00 37.75 -33.38
CA MET A 1 43.87 36.97 -33.90
C MET A 1 42.67 37.15 -32.96
N LYS A 2 41.55 37.67 -33.52
CA LYS A 2 40.15 37.64 -33.02
C LYS A 2 39.89 38.33 -31.67
N ALA A 3 39.64 39.64 -31.58
CA ALA A 3 38.48 40.44 -32.06
C ALA A 3 37.13 40.03 -31.45
N PHE A 4 36.72 40.81 -30.44
CA PHE A 4 35.35 40.93 -29.91
C PHE A 4 34.40 41.32 -31.05
N ILE A 5 33.31 40.58 -31.24
CA ILE A 5 32.18 41.02 -32.05
C ILE A 5 30.96 41.05 -31.15
N PHE A 6 30.60 42.26 -30.74
CA PHE A 6 29.27 42.64 -30.31
C PHE A 6 28.32 42.45 -31.49
N SER A 7 27.28 41.63 -31.35
CA SER A 7 26.07 41.78 -32.16
C SER A 7 24.90 41.98 -31.22
N ILE A 8 24.45 43.22 -31.24
CA ILE A 8 23.40 43.86 -30.47
C ILE A 8 22.13 43.85 -31.32
N LEU A 9 20.97 43.87 -30.64
CA LEU A 9 19.63 44.31 -31.08
C LEU A 9 18.71 43.29 -31.80
N LEU A 10 17.63 42.89 -31.10
CA LEU A 10 16.22 43.25 -31.44
C LEU A 10 15.31 42.79 -30.28
N ILE A 11 14.94 43.66 -29.31
CA ILE A 11 13.69 44.44 -29.22
C ILE A 11 12.44 43.51 -29.13
N ILE A 12 11.97 43.19 -27.92
CA ILE A 12 10.86 43.83 -27.16
C ILE A 12 9.54 43.97 -27.95
N THR A 13 8.57 43.12 -27.62
CA THR A 13 7.12 43.43 -27.51
C THR A 13 6.55 42.46 -26.45
N LEU A 14 6.41 42.84 -25.17
CA LEU A 14 5.26 43.51 -24.53
C LEU A 14 3.89 42.89 -24.81
N GLY A 15 3.21 42.56 -23.70
CA GLY A 15 1.88 41.96 -23.54
C GLY A 15 1.91 41.09 -22.28
N GLU A 16 1.95 41.68 -21.08
CA GLU A 16 0.77 41.92 -20.20
C GLU A 16 -0.05 40.62 -20.06
N ASP A 17 0.04 39.91 -18.93
CA ASP A 17 -0.68 40.28 -17.72
C ASP A 17 0.14 40.20 -16.42
N CYS A 18 0.19 41.34 -15.71
CA CYS A 18 0.41 41.43 -14.27
C CYS A 18 -0.94 41.35 -13.57
N LEU A 19 -1.15 40.40 -12.66
CA LEU A 19 -1.99 40.57 -11.46
C LEU A 19 -1.43 39.62 -10.38
N ALA A 20 -0.56 40.11 -9.51
CA ALA A 20 -0.90 40.76 -8.24
C ALA A 20 -1.09 39.74 -7.09
N GLN A 21 -0.21 39.85 -6.09
CA GLN A 21 -0.26 39.16 -4.80
C GLN A 21 -1.52 39.54 -4.02
N LYS A 22 -2.24 38.55 -3.46
CA LYS A 22 -2.73 38.59 -2.06
C LYS A 22 -3.29 37.22 -1.66
N THR A 23 -2.69 36.56 -0.67
CA THR A 23 -3.38 36.03 0.52
C THR A 23 -2.33 35.70 1.57
N GLU A 24 -2.64 36.13 2.79
CA GLU A 24 -1.91 36.16 4.05
C GLU A 24 -1.58 34.77 4.62
N PRO A 25 -0.69 34.67 5.64
CA PRO A 25 -0.42 33.42 6.34
C PRO A 25 -1.66 32.98 7.12
N GLY A 26 -2.27 31.87 6.70
CA GLY A 26 -3.43 31.27 7.34
C GLY A 26 -3.20 29.80 7.64
N LEU A 27 -3.03 29.49 8.92
CA LEU A 27 -3.15 28.17 9.50
C LEU A 27 -4.55 27.61 9.17
N ASN A 28 -4.60 26.42 8.54
CA ASN A 28 -5.63 25.36 8.63
C ASN A 28 -6.07 24.78 7.27
N GLY A 29 -5.68 23.52 7.06
CA GLY A 29 -6.07 22.65 5.95
C GLY A 29 -5.15 21.43 6.00
N SER A 30 -5.10 20.69 7.10
CA SER A 30 -6.06 19.62 7.44
C SER A 30 -6.24 18.63 6.27
N LEU A 31 -5.52 17.52 6.39
CA LEU A 31 -5.86 16.18 5.89
C LEU A 31 -6.28 16.05 4.42
N THR A 32 -5.30 16.04 3.50
CA THR A 32 -5.41 15.24 2.27
C THR A 32 -4.12 14.50 1.92
N ALA A 33 -3.41 13.99 2.93
CA ALA A 33 -2.54 12.83 2.70
C ALA A 33 -3.44 11.59 2.70
N LYS A 34 -4.03 11.28 1.53
CA LYS A 34 -4.62 9.99 1.13
C LYS A 34 -4.62 8.97 2.26
N GLU A 35 -5.65 8.98 3.10
CA GLU A 35 -5.90 7.84 3.98
C GLU A 35 -6.30 6.71 3.05
N ASN A 36 -5.31 5.92 2.63
CA ASN A 36 -5.56 4.68 1.96
C ASN A 36 -6.26 3.85 3.02
N LEU A 37 -7.58 3.70 2.92
CA LEU A 37 -8.32 2.69 3.68
C LEU A 37 -7.71 1.35 3.32
N LYS A 38 -6.65 0.97 4.04
CA LYS A 38 -5.88 -0.24 3.76
C LYS A 38 -6.84 -1.38 4.00
N LYS A 39 -7.19 -2.12 2.96
CA LYS A 39 -8.07 -3.29 3.10
C LYS A 39 -7.25 -4.46 3.63
N ILE A 40 -7.88 -5.32 4.42
CA ILE A 40 -7.28 -6.60 4.81
C ILE A 40 -7.13 -7.45 3.56
N ILE A 41 -5.93 -8.00 3.33
CA ILE A 41 -5.66 -8.90 2.22
C ILE A 41 -5.23 -10.25 2.77
N VAL A 42 -5.84 -11.32 2.31
CA VAL A 42 -5.48 -12.70 2.61
C VAL A 42 -4.84 -13.30 1.37
N TYR A 43 -3.56 -13.64 1.47
CA TYR A 43 -2.86 -14.48 0.51
C TYR A 43 -2.97 -15.92 1.00
N GLY A 44 -3.60 -16.77 0.21
CA GLY A 44 -3.83 -18.17 0.54
C GLY A 44 -3.89 -19.04 -0.70
N SER A 45 -4.33 -20.28 -0.53
CA SER A 45 -4.65 -21.21 -1.61
C SER A 45 -6.00 -21.87 -1.31
N ASP A 46 -6.83 -22.07 -2.33
CA ASP A 46 -8.12 -22.78 -2.16
C ASP A 46 -7.90 -24.30 -1.92
N THR A 47 -6.66 -24.80 -2.00
CA THR A 47 -6.29 -26.18 -1.61
C THR A 47 -5.73 -26.29 -0.18
N CYS A 48 -5.55 -25.17 0.51
CA CYS A 48 -4.97 -25.10 1.84
C CYS A 48 -6.06 -25.04 2.93
N HIS A 49 -6.10 -26.04 3.81
CA HIS A 49 -7.12 -26.15 4.87
C HIS A 49 -7.19 -24.91 5.76
N TYR A 50 -6.05 -24.47 6.31
CA TYR A 50 -5.98 -23.26 7.15
C TYR A 50 -6.39 -21.97 6.41
N CYS A 51 -6.21 -21.93 5.09
CA CYS A 51 -6.59 -20.79 4.28
C CYS A 51 -8.11 -20.70 4.10
N ILE A 52 -8.76 -21.85 3.89
CA ILE A 52 -10.22 -21.97 3.83
C ILE A 52 -10.83 -21.57 5.18
N ASP A 53 -10.28 -22.06 6.28
CA ASP A 53 -10.78 -21.77 7.62
C ASP A 53 -10.59 -20.30 7.98
N THR A 54 -9.47 -19.69 7.63
CA THR A 54 -9.24 -18.25 7.82
C THR A 54 -10.25 -17.41 7.03
N LYS A 55 -10.53 -17.79 5.77
CA LYS A 55 -11.55 -17.14 4.92
C LYS A 55 -12.94 -17.27 5.55
N ALA A 56 -13.28 -18.42 6.11
CA ALA A 56 -14.54 -18.64 6.81
C ALA A 56 -14.63 -17.84 8.12
N TYR A 57 -13.55 -17.80 8.91
CA TYR A 57 -13.46 -17.05 10.15
C TYR A 57 -13.72 -15.57 9.93
N LEU A 58 -13.00 -14.93 9.00
CA LEU A 58 -13.17 -13.50 8.70
C LEU A 58 -14.60 -13.18 8.21
N LYS A 59 -15.19 -14.05 7.37
CA LYS A 59 -16.59 -13.92 6.94
C LYS A 59 -17.56 -14.01 8.12
N SER A 60 -17.37 -14.98 9.02
CA SER A 60 -18.25 -15.17 10.19
C SER A 60 -18.23 -13.95 11.13
N LYS A 61 -17.09 -13.27 11.20
CA LYS A 61 -16.88 -12.04 11.97
C LYS A 61 -17.32 -10.77 11.24
N LYS A 62 -17.81 -10.88 10.01
CA LYS A 62 -18.17 -9.74 9.13
C LYS A 62 -17.01 -8.75 8.96
N ILE A 63 -15.79 -9.27 8.92
CA ILE A 63 -14.59 -8.47 8.64
C ILE A 63 -14.44 -8.40 7.12
N ASP A 64 -14.29 -7.19 6.58
CA ASP A 64 -14.07 -6.99 5.14
C ASP A 64 -12.63 -7.31 4.76
N PHE A 65 -12.45 -8.20 3.78
CA PHE A 65 -11.14 -8.59 3.27
C PHE A 65 -11.19 -8.94 1.78
N THR A 66 -10.02 -8.91 1.13
CA THR A 66 -9.83 -9.47 -0.20
C THR A 66 -9.01 -10.75 -0.10
N TYR A 67 -9.47 -11.83 -0.75
CA TYR A 67 -8.76 -13.10 -0.81
C TYR A 67 -8.12 -13.28 -2.19
N TYR A 68 -6.86 -13.68 -2.22
CA TYR A 68 -6.17 -14.08 -3.44
C TYR A 68 -5.61 -15.49 -3.26
N ASP A 69 -6.02 -16.38 -4.16
CA ASP A 69 -5.36 -17.66 -4.34
C ASP A 69 -4.04 -17.44 -5.08
N VAL A 70 -2.92 -17.64 -4.39
CA VAL A 70 -1.57 -17.40 -4.91
C VAL A 70 -1.02 -18.56 -5.75
N ASP A 71 -1.72 -19.70 -5.82
CA ASP A 71 -1.34 -20.81 -6.69
C ASP A 71 -1.76 -20.51 -8.13
N VAL A 72 -2.85 -19.77 -8.32
CA VAL A 72 -3.36 -19.39 -9.65
C VAL A 72 -3.13 -17.92 -9.99
N ASN A 73 -2.98 -17.04 -8.98
CA ASN A 73 -2.73 -15.61 -9.20
C ASN A 73 -1.25 -15.26 -8.98
N LEU A 74 -0.44 -15.45 -10.02
CA LEU A 74 1.01 -15.19 -9.99
C LEU A 74 1.37 -13.73 -9.67
N LEU A 75 0.52 -12.77 -10.06
CA LEU A 75 0.74 -11.36 -9.73
C LEU A 75 0.63 -11.13 -8.22
N LYS A 76 -0.35 -11.76 -7.57
CA LYS A 76 -0.56 -11.66 -6.13
C LYS A 76 0.42 -12.50 -5.33
N GLN A 77 0.87 -13.63 -5.87
CA GLN A 77 2.00 -14.38 -5.34
C GLN A 77 3.28 -13.52 -5.31
N ARG A 78 3.62 -12.84 -6.42
CA ARG A 78 4.77 -11.92 -6.46
C ARG A 78 4.60 -10.76 -5.48
N GLU A 79 3.40 -10.17 -5.40
CA GLU A 79 3.10 -9.11 -4.45
C GLU A 79 3.35 -9.56 -3.00
N MET A 80 2.86 -10.76 -2.63
CA MET A 80 3.08 -11.39 -1.32
C MET A 80 4.58 -11.54 -1.01
N VAL A 81 5.35 -12.12 -1.94
CA VAL A 81 6.80 -12.31 -1.78
C VAL A 81 7.53 -10.98 -1.56
N ILE A 82 7.22 -9.95 -2.35
CA ILE A 82 7.82 -8.61 -2.20
C ILE A 82 7.50 -8.03 -0.83
N LYS A 83 6.27 -8.19 -0.33
CA LYS A 83 5.87 -7.70 0.99
C LYS A 83 6.65 -8.40 2.11
N LEU A 84 6.79 -9.73 2.03
CA LEU A 84 7.56 -10.51 3.01
C LEU A 84 9.04 -10.10 3.05
N GLN A 85 9.67 -9.96 1.89
CA GLN A 85 11.06 -9.53 1.79
C GLN A 85 11.27 -8.13 2.37
N LYS A 86 10.37 -7.18 2.08
CA LYS A 86 10.40 -5.83 2.68
C LYS A 86 10.21 -5.83 4.19
N ALA A 87 9.47 -6.81 4.72
CA ALA A 87 9.31 -7.02 6.15
C ALA A 87 10.48 -7.80 6.80
N GLY A 88 11.49 -8.21 6.02
CA GLY A 88 12.62 -9.00 6.51
C GLY A 88 12.25 -10.45 6.88
N ILE A 89 11.12 -10.96 6.38
CA ILE A 89 10.65 -12.31 6.66
C ILE A 89 11.24 -13.26 5.63
N SER A 90 11.95 -14.32 6.09
CA SER A 90 12.47 -15.35 5.19
C SER A 90 11.35 -16.14 4.54
N LEU A 91 11.56 -16.52 3.27
CA LEU A 91 10.65 -17.39 2.52
C LEU A 91 10.80 -18.87 2.89
N ASP A 92 11.85 -19.26 3.61
CA ASP A 92 12.16 -20.67 3.91
C ASP A 92 11.14 -21.30 4.87
N ASN A 93 10.53 -20.48 5.74
CA ASN A 93 9.54 -20.91 6.74
C ASN A 93 8.15 -20.36 6.42
N LEU A 94 7.83 -20.24 5.13
CA LEU A 94 6.57 -19.67 4.69
C LEU A 94 5.42 -20.65 4.94
N SER A 95 4.43 -20.19 5.70
CA SER A 95 3.20 -20.93 5.96
C SER A 95 2.00 -20.08 5.57
N LEU A 96 1.14 -20.65 4.72
CA LEU A 96 -0.14 -20.04 4.37
C LEU A 96 -1.18 -20.35 5.46
N PRO A 97 -2.17 -19.46 5.64
CA PRO A 97 -2.34 -18.17 4.97
C PRO A 97 -1.44 -17.07 5.54
N ILE A 98 -1.22 -16.04 4.72
CA ILE A 98 -0.56 -14.79 5.12
C ILE A 98 -1.57 -13.67 4.99
N VAL A 99 -1.77 -12.93 6.08
CA VAL A 99 -2.71 -11.83 6.14
C VAL A 99 -1.95 -10.53 6.24
N ASP A 100 -2.16 -9.64 5.27
CA ASP A 100 -1.79 -8.24 5.38
C ASP A 100 -2.91 -7.49 6.12
N LEU A 101 -2.69 -7.29 7.42
CA LEU A 101 -3.56 -6.56 8.32
C LEU A 101 -3.07 -5.11 8.39
N TYR A 102 -3.58 -4.26 7.50
CA TYR A 102 -3.28 -2.81 7.47
C TYR A 102 -1.79 -2.47 7.27
N GLY A 103 -1.04 -3.31 6.56
CA GLY A 103 0.40 -3.21 6.34
C GLY A 103 1.24 -4.07 7.29
N LYS A 104 0.61 -4.76 8.26
CA LYS A 104 1.28 -5.71 9.14
C LYS A 104 1.01 -7.13 8.64
N LEU A 105 2.07 -7.86 8.28
CA LEU A 105 1.97 -9.25 7.86
C LEU A 105 1.84 -10.17 9.06
N ILE A 106 0.79 -10.98 9.08
CA ILE A 106 0.52 -12.02 10.08
C ILE A 106 0.55 -13.37 9.36
N MET A 107 1.35 -14.31 9.85
CA MET A 107 1.49 -15.65 9.27
C MET A 107 0.98 -16.71 10.24
N ASN A 108 0.53 -17.84 9.71
CA ASN A 108 0.17 -19.02 10.48
C ASN A 108 1.43 -19.84 10.87
N ASN A 109 2.25 -19.31 11.78
CA ASN A 109 3.51 -19.92 12.20
C ASN A 109 3.51 -20.46 13.64
N THR A 110 2.37 -20.38 14.34
CA THR A 110 2.18 -20.87 15.71
C THR A 110 0.89 -21.69 15.78
N ASP A 111 0.30 -21.81 16.97
CA ASP A 111 -1.08 -22.28 17.13
C ASP A 111 -2.05 -21.49 16.23
N PHE A 112 -2.94 -22.22 15.55
CA PHE A 112 -3.84 -21.67 14.54
C PHE A 112 -4.94 -20.80 15.16
N GLU A 113 -5.44 -21.15 16.35
CA GLU A 113 -6.47 -20.36 17.03
C GLU A 113 -5.91 -19.01 17.49
N ASP A 114 -4.68 -19.01 18.00
CA ASP A 114 -3.99 -17.77 18.34
C ASP A 114 -3.65 -16.92 17.11
N PHE A 115 -3.41 -17.55 15.96
CA PHE A 115 -3.34 -16.85 14.68
C PHE A 115 -4.68 -16.18 14.34
N LEU A 116 -5.80 -16.90 14.40
CA LEU A 116 -7.13 -16.36 14.09
C LEU A 116 -7.52 -15.19 15.01
N LYS A 117 -7.24 -15.29 16.32
CA LYS A 117 -7.50 -14.21 17.28
C LYS A 117 -6.77 -12.92 16.94
N LYS A 118 -5.56 -12.98 16.38
CA LYS A 118 -4.80 -11.79 15.94
C LYS A 118 -5.49 -11.05 14.79
N LEU A 119 -6.39 -11.71 14.07
CA LEU A 119 -7.13 -11.14 12.95
C LEU A 119 -8.47 -10.51 13.38
N ASP A 120 -8.91 -10.73 14.61
CA ASP A 120 -10.17 -10.17 15.11
C ASP A 120 -10.04 -8.66 15.36
N THR A 121 -10.48 -7.85 14.39
CA THR A 121 -10.48 -6.39 14.49
C THR A 121 -11.69 -5.82 15.22
N THR A 122 -12.62 -6.66 15.69
CA THR A 122 -13.89 -6.23 16.31
C THR A 122 -13.76 -5.92 17.81
N LYS A 123 -12.57 -6.12 18.40
CA LYS A 123 -12.31 -5.93 19.83
C LYS A 123 -11.67 -4.58 20.21
N ASN A 124 -11.61 -3.61 19.30
CA ASN A 124 -11.13 -2.26 19.59
C ASN A 124 -12.27 -1.31 19.95
#